data_AF-A0A354X3D1-F1
#
_entry.id   AF-A0A354X3D1-F1
#
_cell.length_a   1.000
_cell.length_b   1.000
_cell.length_c   1.000
_cell.angle_alpha   90.00
_cell.angle_beta   90.00
_cell.angle_gamma   90.00
#
_symmetry.space_group_name_H-M   'P 1'
#
loop_
_entity.id
_entity.type
_entity.pdbx_description
1 polymer ?
#
loop_
_entity_poly.entity_id
_entity_poly.type
_entity_poly.pdbx_seq_one_letter_code
_entity_poly.pdbx_strand_id
1 'polypeptide(L)' 'TSKISEDQIFYCNQRGLGQEEAVGLIVNGYVKEVVNKLPMEFAVEAQKLLQISLEGSVG' A
#
# COMPACT_ATOMS: atom_id res chain seq x y z
N THR A 1 -14.64 5.62 1.89
CA THR A 1 -13.91 4.50 1.28
C THR A 1 -12.97 5.04 0.25
N SER A 2 -11.70 5.26 0.63
CA SER A 2 -10.66 5.59 -0.34
C SER A 2 -10.36 4.32 -1.14
N LYS A 3 -10.97 4.18 -2.32
CA LYS A 3 -10.56 3.15 -3.28
C LYS A 3 -9.27 3.60 -3.94
N ILE A 4 -8.36 2.67 -4.18
CA ILE A 4 -7.20 2.92 -5.02
C ILE A 4 -7.72 3.16 -6.44
N SER A 5 -7.36 4.29 -7.04
CA SER A 5 -7.76 4.59 -8.41
C SER A 5 -7.08 3.61 -9.37
N GLU A 6 -7.88 2.92 -10.19
CA GLU A 6 -7.38 2.00 -11.22
C GLU A 6 -6.43 2.70 -12.20
N ASP A 7 -6.64 4.00 -12.47
CA ASP A 7 -5.75 4.81 -13.30
C ASP A 7 -4.32 4.91 -12.73
N GLN A 8 -4.18 4.95 -11.40
CA GLN A 8 -2.87 4.99 -10.73
C GLN A 8 -2.14 3.65 -10.90
N ILE A 9 -2.87 2.55 -10.73
CA ILE A 9 -2.33 1.20 -10.95
C ILE A 9 -1.96 1.03 -12.43
N PHE A 10 -2.81 1.47 -13.36
CA PHE A 10 -2.54 1.40 -14.79
C PHE A 10 -1.29 2.21 -15.19
N TYR A 11 -1.12 3.41 -14.62
CA TYR A 11 0.07 4.24 -14.84
C TYR A 11 1.36 3.60 -14.31
N CYS A 12 1.29 2.93 -13.15
CA CYS A 12 2.41 2.15 -12.60
C CYS A 12 2.70 0.92 -13.47
N ASN A 13 1.68 0.21 -13.92
CA ASN A 13 1.81 -0.95 -14.81
C ASN A 13 2.44 -0.56 -16.16
N GLN A 14 2.08 0.60 -16.73
CA GLN A 14 2.71 1.12 -17.95
C GLN A 14 4.21 1.43 -17.79
N ARG A 15 4.68 1.63 -16.55
CA ARG A 15 6.12 1.78 -16.23
C ARG A 15 6.82 0.46 -15.95
N GLY A 16 6.12 -0.66 -16.08
CA GLY A 16 6.63 -2.00 -15.79
C GLY A 16 6.60 -2.37 -14.30
N LEU A 17 5.91 -1.61 -13.45
CA LEU A 17 5.65 -2.02 -12.07
C LEU A 17 4.54 -3.06 -12.06
N GLY A 18 4.71 -4.15 -11.32
CA GLY A 18 3.64 -5.13 -11.13
C GLY A 18 2.45 -4.53 -10.37
N GLN A 19 1.26 -5.11 -10.52
CA GLN A 19 0.06 -4.63 -9.85
C GLN A 19 0.22 -4.58 -8.32
N GLU A 20 0.79 -5.61 -7.71
CA GLU A 20 1.08 -5.64 -6.26
C GLU A 20 2.08 -4.56 -5.86
N GLU A 21 3.11 -4.34 -6.68
CA GLU A 21 4.14 -3.34 -6.43
C GLU A 21 3.57 -1.91 -6.51
N ALA A 22 2.70 -1.67 -7.51
CA ALA A 22 1.95 -0.42 -7.66
C ALA A 22 1.06 -0.13 -6.46
N VAL A 23 0.28 -1.12 -6.03
CA VAL A 23 -0.59 -1.01 -4.84
C VAL A 23 0.24 -0.77 -3.59
N GLY A 24 1.34 -1.52 -3.41
CA GLY A 24 2.28 -1.32 -2.30
C GLY A 24 2.86 0.09 -2.27
N LEU A 25 3.19 0.68 -3.42
CA LEU A 25 3.71 2.04 -3.52
C LEU A 25 2.67 3.09 -3.11
N ILE A 26 1.44 2.97 -3.60
CA ILE A 26 0.33 3.87 -3.30
C ILE A 26 -0.04 3.79 -1.81
N VAL A 27 -0.15 2.57 -1.28
CA VAL A 27 -0.50 2.33 0.13
C VAL A 27 0.62 2.84 1.03
N ASN A 28 1.88 2.52 0.76
CA ASN A 28 3.00 3.04 1.55
C ASN A 28 3.02 4.58 1.56
N GLY A 29 2.74 5.23 0.43
CA GLY A 29 2.60 6.69 0.37
C GLY A 29 1.50 7.23 1.29
N TYR A 30 0.34 6.56 1.32
CA TYR A 30 -0.79 6.94 2.16
C TYR A 30 -0.53 6.69 3.66
N VAL A 31 0.07 5.55 4.02
CA VAL A 31 0.29 5.20 5.43
C VAL A 31 1.55 5.88 5.98
N LYS A 32 2.43 6.46 5.15
CA LYS A 32 3.67 7.13 5.61
C LYS A 32 3.42 8.21 6.67
N GLU A 33 2.40 9.04 6.50
CA GLU A 33 2.06 10.07 7.48
C GLU A 33 1.50 9.51 8.79
N VAL A 34 0.84 8.36 8.72
CA VAL A 34 0.27 7.65 9.86
C VAL A 34 1.39 6.94 10.62
N VAL A 35 2.26 6.21 9.92
CA VAL A 35 3.42 5.52 10.47
C VAL A 35 4.37 6.50 11.18
N ASN A 36 4.61 7.68 10.60
CA ASN A 36 5.46 8.70 11.23
C ASN A 36 4.89 9.28 12.54
N LYS A 37 3.58 9.13 12.79
CA LYS A 37 2.91 9.55 14.02
C LYS A 37 2.75 8.40 15.02
N LEU A 38 2.99 7.16 14.59
CA LEU A 38 2.89 5.98 15.43
C LEU A 38 4.22 5.70 16.13
N PRO A 39 4.20 5.21 17.38
CA PRO A 39 5.41 4.75 18.03
C PRO A 39 6.04 3.59 17.24
N MET A 40 7.37 3.55 17.20
CA MET A 40 8.14 2.56 16.41
C MET A 40 7.73 1.12 16.67
N GLU A 41 7.32 0.80 17.89
CA GLU A 41 6.88 -0.54 18.30
C GLU A 41 5.59 -0.99 17.60
N PHE A 42 4.71 -0.05 17.23
CA PHE A 42 3.45 -0.32 16.54
C PHE A 42 3.54 -0.16 15.02
N ALA A 43 4.48 0.66 14.54
CA ALA A 43 4.71 0.87 13.11
C ALA A 43 5.06 -0.44 12.37
N VAL A 44 5.91 -1.27 12.99
CA VAL A 44 6.35 -2.55 12.41
C VAL A 44 5.20 -3.56 12.32
N GLU A 45 4.35 -3.62 13.35
CA GLU A 45 3.20 -4.53 13.37
C GLU A 45 2.11 -4.09 12.37
N ALA A 46 1.87 -2.78 12.27
CA ALA A 46 0.92 -2.23 11.30
C ALA A 46 1.34 -2.49 9.84
N GLN A 47 2.64 -2.38 9.53
CA GLN A 47 3.16 -2.71 8.20
C GLN A 47 2.94 -4.18 7.83
N LYS A 48 3.17 -5.11 8.76
CA LYS A 48 2.93 -6.54 8.53
C LYS A 48 1.45 -6.85 8.28
N LEU A 49 0.56 -6.30 9.10
CA LEU A 49 -0.89 -6.52 8.96
C LEU A 49 -1.43 -5.95 7.64
N LEU A 50 -0.91 -4.80 7.21
CA LEU A 50 -1.24 -4.20 5.91
C LEU A 50 -0.82 -5.10 4.75
N GLN A 51 0.38 -5.67 4.80
CA GLN A 51 0.89 -6.55 3.75
C GLN A 51 0.06 -7.84 3.61
N ILE A 52 -0.30 -8.46 4.75
CA ILE A 52 -1.15 -9.67 4.77
C ILE A 52 -2.56 -9.37 4.25
N SER A 53 -3.13 -8.21 4.60
CA SER A 53 -4.45 -7.79 4.12
C SER A 53 -4.46 -7.50 2.61
N LEU A 54 -3.32 -7.05 2.07
CA LEU A 54 -3.15 -6.79 0.63
C LEU A 54 -3.16 -8.07 -0.19
N GLU A 55 -2.40 -9.09 0.23
CA GLU A 55 -2.37 -10.41 -0.44
C GLU A 55 -3.77 -11.05 -0.49
N GLY A 56 -4.60 -10.84 0.54
CA GLY A 56 -5.96 -11.36 0.60
C GLY A 56 -7.03 -10.55 -0.15
N SER A 57 -6.72 -9.33 -0.60
CA SER A 57 -7.70 -8.40 -1.19
C SER A 57 -7.50 -8.14 -2.69
N VAL A 58 -6.46 -8.70 -3.31
CA VAL A 58 -6.30 -8.75 -4.77
C VAL A 58 -6.97 -10.03 -5.26
N GLY A 59 -8.29 -9.97 -5.41
CA GLY A 59 -9.15 -11.04 -5.94
C GLY A 59 -10.37 -10.44 -6.63
#